data_AF-A0A2D6JUV0-F1
#
_entry.id   AF-A0A2D6JUV0-F1
#
_cell.length_a   1.000
_cell.length_b   1.000
_cell.length_c   1.000
_cell.angle_alpha   90.00
_cell.angle_beta   90.00
_cell.angle_gamma   90.00
#
_symmetry.space_group_name_H-M   'P 1'
#
loop_
_entity.id
_entity.type
_entity.pdbx_description
1 polymer ?
#
loop_
_entity_poly.entity_id
_entity_poly.type
_entity_poly.pdbx_seq_one_letter_code
_entity_poly.pdbx_strand_id
1 'polypeptide(L)'
;MSCRLIFIGFLLMILVSACASAGPDEQPAQPRYTFDLAKAKKALVAGLDADLNGDAKAALDHFQKAIDIFPVYFEAFEAIAVTAGRIGDARNLRYARFFMVRMDSIAKLGPRNSARAFENLTRDDPANKVKEPKIRMTAARIVAFLDTVVCEKSRLKKKESEEKQSFVARYGFEGWLRYLDQWTAGPASECPAVIVR
;
A
#
# COMPACT_ATOMS: atom_id res chain seq x y z
N MET A 1 11.21 67.98 25.02
CA MET A 1 11.89 66.92 24.23
C MET A 1 11.61 65.58 24.90
N SER A 2 11.51 64.49 24.13
CA SER A 2 11.36 63.10 24.63
C SER A 2 9.94 62.60 24.96
N CYS A 3 9.01 62.61 23.99
CA CYS A 3 7.79 61.77 24.10
C CYS A 3 7.12 61.49 22.74
N ARG A 4 7.89 61.11 21.71
CA ARG A 4 7.32 60.76 20.38
C ARG A 4 7.93 59.52 19.70
N LEU A 5 8.88 58.82 20.35
CA LEU A 5 9.64 57.74 19.70
C LEU A 5 9.22 56.30 20.08
N ILE A 6 8.25 56.11 20.98
CA ILE A 6 7.90 54.76 21.47
C ILE A 6 6.75 54.11 20.68
N PHE A 7 5.95 54.87 19.92
CA PHE A 7 4.77 54.32 19.25
C PHE A 7 5.04 53.68 17.86
N ILE A 8 6.21 53.89 17.27
CA ILE A 8 6.52 53.34 15.93
C ILE A 8 7.04 51.88 16.01
N GLY A 9 7.56 51.46 17.17
CA GLY A 9 8.06 50.08 17.36
C GLY A 9 6.95 49.02 17.44
N PHE A 10 5.75 49.37 17.90
CA PHE A 10 4.66 48.41 18.06
C PHE A 10 3.87 48.17 16.76
N LEU A 11 3.88 49.13 15.83
CA LEU A 11 3.20 48.99 14.53
C LEU A 11 3.97 48.10 13.54
N LEU A 12 5.28 47.90 13.76
CA LEU A 12 6.13 47.06 12.91
C LEU A 12 6.16 45.58 13.33
N MET A 13 5.62 45.24 14.50
CA MET A 13 5.48 43.85 14.98
C MET A 13 4.18 43.17 14.51
N ILE A 14 3.20 43.90 13.96
CA ILE A 14 1.89 43.33 13.56
C ILE A 14 1.87 42.91 12.07
N LEU A 15 2.87 43.30 11.26
CA LEU A 15 2.86 43.05 9.81
C LEU A 15 3.58 41.76 9.35
N VAL A 16 4.11 40.93 10.25
CA VAL A 16 4.77 39.65 9.86
C VAL A 16 3.90 38.42 10.13
N SER A 17 2.67 38.60 10.64
CA SER A 17 1.68 37.51 10.72
C SER A 17 0.82 37.43 9.45
N ALA A 18 1.45 37.64 8.28
CA ALA A 18 0.86 37.22 7.03
C ALA A 18 0.87 35.70 7.03
N CYS A 19 -0.30 35.13 7.34
CA CYS A 19 -0.61 33.71 7.27
C CYS A 19 -0.06 33.13 5.96
N ALA A 20 1.11 32.49 6.03
CA ALA A 20 1.41 31.38 5.15
C ALA A 20 0.46 30.25 5.54
N SER A 21 -0.82 30.38 5.17
CA SER A 21 -1.63 29.21 4.89
C SER A 21 -1.02 28.60 3.64
N ALA A 22 0.13 27.94 3.81
CA ALA A 22 0.43 26.80 2.98
C ALA A 22 -0.84 25.96 3.06
N GLY A 23 -1.63 26.00 1.97
CA GLY A 23 -2.79 25.12 1.86
C GLY A 23 -2.31 23.73 2.22
N PRO A 24 -3.15 22.91 2.90
CA PRO A 24 -2.75 21.58 3.32
C PRO A 24 -2.04 20.94 2.13
N ASP A 25 -0.73 20.66 2.29
CA ASP A 25 0.12 20.14 1.23
C ASP A 25 -0.70 19.08 0.51
N GLU A 26 -1.05 19.35 -0.75
CA GLU A 26 -1.92 18.49 -1.54
C GLU A 26 -1.15 17.19 -1.73
N GLN A 27 -1.31 16.29 -0.76
CA GLN A 27 -0.61 15.02 -0.72
C GLN A 27 -0.98 14.34 -2.03
N PRO A 28 0.00 14.05 -2.90
CA PRO A 28 -0.29 13.53 -4.23
C PRO A 28 -1.23 12.34 -4.07
N ALA A 29 -2.38 12.42 -4.74
CA ALA A 29 -3.44 11.44 -4.57
C ALA A 29 -2.85 10.04 -4.68
N GLN A 30 -2.91 9.28 -3.59
CA GLN A 30 -2.34 7.94 -3.52
C GLN A 30 -2.95 7.11 -4.67
N PRO A 31 -2.14 6.41 -5.47
CA PRO A 31 -2.67 5.61 -6.56
C PRO A 31 -3.62 4.55 -5.99
N ARG A 32 -4.88 4.55 -6.45
CA ARG A 32 -5.86 3.53 -6.08
C ARG A 32 -5.50 2.23 -6.78
N TYR A 33 -5.11 1.22 -6.02
CA TYR A 33 -4.82 -0.10 -6.56
C TYR A 33 -6.09 -0.94 -6.66
N THR A 34 -6.10 -1.86 -7.63
CA THR A 34 -7.09 -2.94 -7.70
C THR A 34 -6.34 -4.24 -7.87
N PHE A 35 -6.47 -5.12 -6.88
CA PHE A 35 -5.77 -6.40 -6.85
C PHE A 35 -6.73 -7.50 -7.26
N ASP A 36 -6.49 -8.12 -8.42
CA ASP A 36 -7.39 -9.08 -9.04
C ASP A 36 -6.69 -10.43 -9.25
N LEU A 37 -7.02 -11.41 -8.41
CA LEU A 37 -6.38 -12.72 -8.45
C LEU A 37 -6.71 -13.49 -9.74
N ALA A 38 -7.94 -13.37 -10.25
CA ALA A 38 -8.36 -14.06 -11.47
C ALA A 38 -7.60 -13.53 -12.69
N LYS A 39 -7.42 -12.21 -12.78
CA LYS A 39 -6.64 -11.57 -13.84
C LYS A 39 -5.15 -11.89 -13.72
N ALA A 40 -4.61 -11.98 -12.49
CA ALA A 40 -3.23 -12.41 -12.27
C ALA A 40 -3.01 -13.88 -12.69
N LYS A 41 -3.94 -14.78 -12.36
CA LYS A 41 -3.94 -16.19 -12.84
C LYS A 41 -3.93 -16.27 -14.36
N LYS A 42 -4.77 -15.48 -15.04
CA LYS A 42 -4.79 -15.43 -16.51
C LYS A 42 -3.45 -14.97 -17.08
N ALA A 43 -2.81 -13.98 -16.46
CA ALA A 43 -1.47 -13.53 -16.87
C ALA A 43 -0.40 -14.60 -16.62
N LEU A 44 -0.47 -15.35 -15.52
CA LEU A 44 0.43 -16.48 -15.25
C LEU A 44 0.30 -17.56 -16.33
N VAL A 45 -0.93 -17.97 -16.66
CA VAL A 45 -1.17 -18.99 -17.71
C VAL A 45 -0.59 -18.54 -19.05
N ALA A 46 -0.82 -17.29 -19.46
CA ALA A 46 -0.23 -16.74 -20.69
C ALA A 46 1.31 -16.77 -20.67
N GLY A 47 1.93 -16.55 -19.51
CA GLY A 47 3.37 -16.66 -19.36
C GLY A 47 3.89 -18.09 -19.45
N LEU A 48 3.15 -19.05 -18.88
CA LEU A 48 3.47 -20.48 -19.00
C LEU A 48 3.35 -20.94 -20.46
N ASP A 49 2.30 -20.53 -21.17
CA ASP A 49 2.13 -20.83 -22.60
C ASP A 49 3.28 -20.26 -23.43
N ALA A 50 3.70 -19.03 -23.16
CA ALA A 50 4.85 -18.43 -23.84
C ALA A 50 6.16 -19.18 -23.53
N ASP A 51 6.38 -19.57 -22.27
CA ASP A 51 7.58 -20.32 -21.84
C ASP A 51 7.67 -21.68 -22.54
N LEU A 52 6.54 -22.41 -22.61
CA LEU A 52 6.41 -23.68 -23.30
C LEU A 52 6.68 -23.58 -24.81
N ASN A 53 6.30 -22.45 -25.41
CA ASN A 53 6.59 -22.17 -26.82
C ASN A 53 8.03 -21.66 -27.07
N GLY A 54 8.87 -21.59 -26.02
CA GLY A 54 10.26 -21.14 -26.10
C GLY A 54 10.44 -19.62 -26.10
N ASP A 55 9.37 -18.83 -26.00
CA ASP A 55 9.44 -17.37 -25.90
C ASP A 55 9.63 -16.94 -24.43
N ALA A 56 10.85 -17.10 -23.95
CA ALA A 56 11.21 -16.77 -22.57
C ALA A 56 11.03 -15.26 -22.25
N LYS A 57 11.11 -14.38 -23.25
CA LYS A 57 10.93 -12.94 -23.03
C LYS A 57 9.46 -12.63 -22.77
N ALA A 58 8.56 -13.11 -23.64
CA ALA A 58 7.13 -12.95 -23.44
C ALA A 58 6.66 -13.62 -22.14
N ALA A 59 7.23 -14.78 -21.79
CA ALA A 59 6.98 -15.44 -20.52
C ALA A 59 7.29 -14.54 -19.32
N LEU A 60 8.50 -13.97 -19.25
CA LEU A 60 8.91 -13.08 -18.17
C LEU A 60 8.02 -11.83 -18.08
N ASP A 61 7.61 -11.25 -19.21
CA ASP A 61 6.71 -10.09 -19.24
C ASP A 61 5.32 -10.45 -18.68
N HIS A 62 4.78 -11.61 -19.04
CA HIS A 62 3.50 -12.11 -18.52
C HIS A 62 3.55 -12.45 -17.03
N PHE A 63 4.63 -13.07 -16.56
CA PHE A 63 4.81 -13.33 -15.12
C PHE A 63 4.94 -12.03 -14.33
N GLN A 64 5.69 -11.04 -14.85
CA GLN A 64 5.77 -9.73 -14.22
C GLN A 64 4.38 -9.06 -14.16
N LYS A 65 3.59 -9.17 -15.23
CA LYS A 65 2.22 -8.67 -15.25
C LYS A 65 1.35 -9.32 -14.17
N ALA A 66 1.52 -10.63 -13.91
CA ALA A 66 0.81 -11.32 -12.84
C ALA A 66 1.15 -10.74 -11.46
N ILE A 67 2.44 -10.48 -11.17
CA ILE A 67 2.91 -9.81 -9.94
C ILE A 67 2.36 -8.39 -9.85
N ASP A 68 2.36 -7.65 -10.94
CA ASP A 68 1.88 -6.27 -10.99
C ASP A 68 0.39 -6.15 -10.66
N ILE A 69 -0.40 -7.17 -11.02
CA ILE A 69 -1.84 -7.27 -10.71
C ILE A 69 -2.05 -7.79 -9.28
N PHE A 70 -1.29 -8.79 -8.85
CA PHE A 70 -1.43 -9.40 -7.53
C PHE A 70 -0.03 -9.61 -6.91
N PRO A 71 0.48 -8.64 -6.13
CA PRO A 71 1.90 -8.55 -5.80
C PRO A 71 2.40 -9.59 -4.78
N VAL A 72 1.49 -10.39 -4.22
CA VAL A 72 1.83 -11.53 -3.35
C VAL A 72 1.61 -12.87 -4.04
N TYR A 73 1.51 -12.90 -5.37
CA TYR A 73 1.30 -14.13 -6.13
C TYR A 73 2.60 -14.93 -6.26
N PHE A 74 2.81 -15.88 -5.35
CA PHE A 74 4.07 -16.61 -5.19
C PHE A 74 4.49 -17.37 -6.45
N GLU A 75 3.53 -18.03 -7.10
CA GLU A 75 3.72 -18.85 -8.30
C GLU A 75 4.29 -18.04 -9.47
N ALA A 76 3.96 -16.74 -9.57
CA ALA A 76 4.53 -15.88 -10.59
C ALA A 76 6.01 -15.54 -10.33
N PHE A 77 6.43 -15.38 -9.07
CA PHE A 77 7.84 -15.22 -8.75
C PHE A 77 8.63 -16.51 -9.01
N GLU A 78 8.05 -17.66 -8.64
CA GLU A 78 8.66 -18.96 -8.93
C GLU A 78 8.86 -19.17 -10.44
N ALA A 79 7.84 -18.86 -11.24
CA ALA A 79 7.92 -18.93 -12.70
C ALA A 79 9.04 -18.02 -13.26
N ILE A 80 9.17 -16.78 -12.78
CA ILE A 80 10.30 -15.91 -13.14
C ILE A 80 11.63 -16.56 -12.76
N ALA A 81 11.76 -17.12 -11.55
CA ALA A 81 13.01 -17.73 -11.11
C ALA A 81 13.42 -18.93 -12.00
N VAL A 82 12.46 -19.79 -12.36
CA VAL A 82 12.69 -20.95 -13.24
C VAL A 82 13.10 -20.50 -14.64
N THR A 83 12.30 -19.65 -15.29
CA THR A 83 12.57 -19.16 -16.65
C THR A 83 13.87 -18.38 -16.71
N ALA A 84 14.12 -17.47 -15.77
CA ALA A 84 15.34 -16.66 -15.72
C ALA A 84 16.58 -17.54 -15.48
N GLY A 85 16.48 -18.55 -14.61
CA GLY A 85 17.57 -19.51 -14.40
C GLY A 85 17.90 -20.31 -15.67
N ARG A 86 16.86 -20.75 -16.39
CA ARG A 86 16.99 -21.50 -17.65
C ARG A 86 17.69 -20.71 -18.76
N ILE A 87 17.39 -19.42 -18.89
CA ILE A 87 17.99 -18.56 -19.94
C ILE A 87 19.26 -17.82 -19.47
N GLY A 88 19.69 -18.00 -18.22
CA GLY A 88 20.85 -17.32 -17.66
C GLY A 88 20.62 -15.83 -17.31
N ASP A 89 19.38 -15.37 -17.20
CA ASP A 89 19.06 -14.01 -16.74
C ASP A 89 19.23 -13.89 -15.23
N ALA A 90 20.48 -13.62 -14.82
CA ALA A 90 20.83 -13.47 -13.41
C ALA A 90 20.10 -12.32 -12.70
N ARG A 91 19.62 -11.31 -13.43
CA ARG A 91 18.94 -10.15 -12.83
C ARG A 91 17.53 -10.54 -12.40
N ASN A 92 16.73 -11.10 -13.32
CA ASN A 92 15.38 -11.56 -12.97
C ASN A 92 15.39 -12.72 -11.97
N LEU A 93 16.40 -13.61 -12.03
CA LEU A 93 16.58 -14.66 -11.03
C LEU A 93 16.79 -14.10 -9.62
N ARG A 94 17.68 -13.11 -9.46
CA ARG A 94 17.90 -12.46 -8.15
C ARG A 94 16.66 -11.72 -7.67
N TYR A 95 15.98 -11.00 -8.56
CA TYR A 95 14.71 -10.32 -8.27
C TYR A 95 13.65 -11.29 -7.72
N ALA A 96 13.41 -12.41 -8.41
CA ALA A 96 12.42 -13.39 -7.99
C ALA A 96 12.78 -14.02 -6.64
N ARG A 97 14.03 -14.51 -6.49
CA ARG A 97 14.51 -15.11 -5.24
C ARG A 97 14.44 -14.15 -4.06
N PHE A 98 14.71 -12.86 -4.28
CA PHE A 98 14.61 -11.83 -3.24
C PHE A 98 13.21 -11.79 -2.62
N PHE A 99 12.17 -11.86 -3.44
CA PHE A 99 10.78 -11.83 -2.97
C PHE A 99 10.32 -13.19 -2.46
N MET A 100 10.65 -14.31 -3.11
CA MET A 100 10.24 -15.65 -2.67
C MET A 100 10.62 -15.93 -1.21
N VAL A 101 11.86 -15.62 -0.80
CA VAL A 101 12.32 -15.80 0.58
C VAL A 101 11.52 -14.94 1.57
N ARG A 102 11.03 -13.77 1.14
CA ARG A 102 10.25 -12.85 1.97
C ARG A 102 8.76 -13.20 2.00
N MET A 103 8.22 -13.83 0.96
CA MET A 103 6.81 -14.22 0.92
C MET A 103 6.48 -15.26 2.00
N ASP A 104 7.41 -16.16 2.31
CA ASP A 104 7.28 -17.09 3.46
C ASP A 104 7.09 -16.34 4.80
N SER A 105 7.73 -15.17 4.96
CA SER A 105 7.54 -14.35 6.16
C SER A 105 6.14 -13.72 6.25
N ILE A 106 5.42 -13.57 5.12
CA ILE A 106 4.07 -12.99 5.13
C ILE A 106 3.09 -13.87 5.91
N ALA A 107 3.14 -15.18 5.65
CA ALA A 107 2.32 -16.15 6.36
C ALA A 107 2.62 -16.17 7.87
N LYS A 108 3.89 -16.01 8.26
CA LYS A 108 4.35 -16.12 9.64
C LYS A 108 4.08 -14.86 10.47
N LEU A 109 4.34 -13.68 9.91
CA LEU A 109 4.28 -12.41 10.64
C LEU A 109 2.88 -11.79 10.65
N GLY A 110 2.04 -12.20 9.69
CA GLY A 110 0.74 -11.58 9.44
C GLY A 110 0.85 -10.23 8.72
N PRO A 111 -0.25 -9.76 8.09
CA PRO A 111 -0.19 -8.74 7.05
C PRO A 111 0.36 -7.39 7.55
N ARG A 112 0.02 -6.96 8.77
CA ARG A 112 0.51 -5.69 9.34
C ARG A 112 2.03 -5.69 9.55
N ASN A 113 2.58 -6.74 10.15
CA ASN A 113 4.01 -6.81 10.42
C ASN A 113 4.79 -7.00 9.12
N SER A 114 4.23 -7.75 8.17
CA SER A 114 4.80 -7.92 6.83
C SER A 114 4.82 -6.61 6.05
N ALA A 115 3.75 -5.81 6.08
CA ALA A 115 3.72 -4.49 5.43
C ALA A 115 4.88 -3.61 5.93
N ARG A 116 5.05 -3.51 7.25
CA ARG A 116 6.18 -2.79 7.86
C ARG A 116 7.55 -3.30 7.43
N ALA A 117 7.71 -4.61 7.25
CA ALA A 117 8.96 -5.19 6.77
C ALA A 117 9.26 -4.76 5.31
N PHE A 118 8.24 -4.65 4.46
CA PHE A 118 8.38 -4.16 3.09
C PHE A 118 8.50 -2.64 2.99
N GLU A 119 7.90 -1.86 3.90
CA GLU A 119 8.02 -0.39 3.93
C GLU A 119 9.48 0.07 3.96
N ASN A 120 10.34 -0.63 4.71
CA ASN A 120 11.77 -0.33 4.78
C ASN A 120 12.45 -0.40 3.39
N LEU A 121 11.92 -1.20 2.47
CA LEU A 121 12.44 -1.31 1.10
C LEU A 121 11.96 -0.16 0.20
N THR A 122 10.88 0.54 0.58
CA THR A 122 10.29 1.62 -0.23
C THR A 122 10.95 2.98 0.04
N ARG A 123 11.46 3.18 1.25
CA ARG A 123 12.06 4.44 1.70
C ARG A 123 13.37 4.72 0.96
N ASP A 124 13.58 6.00 0.66
CA ASP A 124 14.84 6.51 0.11
C ASP A 124 15.84 6.73 1.26
N ASP A 125 16.27 5.63 1.86
CA ASP A 125 17.21 5.62 2.98
C ASP A 125 18.62 5.28 2.45
N PRO A 126 19.66 6.11 2.70
CA PRO A 126 21.03 5.80 2.32
C PRO A 126 21.56 4.48 2.93
N ALA A 127 21.00 4.03 4.05
CA ALA A 127 21.32 2.73 4.65
C ALA A 127 20.66 1.54 3.93
N ASN A 128 19.64 1.79 3.10
CA ASN A 128 18.97 0.75 2.34
C ASN A 128 19.88 0.26 1.20
N LYS A 129 20.35 -0.98 1.33
CA LYS A 129 21.22 -1.62 0.33
C LYS A 129 20.49 -1.93 -0.98
N VAL A 130 19.15 -1.92 -0.98
CA VAL A 130 18.33 -2.24 -2.15
C VAL A 130 18.10 -0.99 -2.99
N LYS A 131 18.95 -0.80 -4.00
CA LYS A 131 18.87 0.36 -4.92
C LYS A 131 18.03 0.09 -6.18
N GLU A 132 17.68 -1.17 -6.46
CA GLU A 132 16.98 -1.53 -7.69
C GLU A 132 15.53 -0.98 -7.70
N PRO A 133 15.17 -0.08 -8.64
CA PRO A 133 13.84 0.55 -8.65
C PRO A 133 12.69 -0.45 -8.74
N LYS A 134 12.87 -1.52 -9.53
CA LYS A 134 11.89 -2.60 -9.70
C LYS A 134 11.55 -3.28 -8.35
N ILE A 135 12.53 -3.48 -7.48
CA ILE A 135 12.32 -4.05 -6.14
C ILE A 135 11.52 -3.07 -5.28
N ARG A 136 11.88 -1.78 -5.27
CA ARG A 136 11.18 -0.74 -4.51
C ARG A 136 9.71 -0.64 -4.91
N MET A 137 9.42 -0.62 -6.20
CA MET A 137 8.06 -0.56 -6.73
C MET A 137 7.24 -1.81 -6.39
N THR A 138 7.85 -3.00 -6.52
CA THR A 138 7.18 -4.25 -6.15
C THR A 138 6.90 -4.29 -4.65
N ALA A 139 7.85 -3.88 -3.80
CA ALA A 139 7.66 -3.78 -2.36
C ALA A 139 6.54 -2.80 -1.99
N ALA A 140 6.47 -1.63 -2.63
CA ALA A 140 5.39 -0.66 -2.41
C ALA A 140 4.01 -1.24 -2.75
N ARG A 141 3.90 -2.00 -3.85
CA ARG A 141 2.66 -2.72 -4.20
C ARG A 141 2.30 -3.78 -3.16
N ILE A 142 3.28 -4.51 -2.64
CA ILE A 142 3.06 -5.49 -1.56
C ILE A 142 2.54 -4.79 -0.29
N VAL A 143 3.14 -3.66 0.11
CA VAL A 143 2.65 -2.85 1.25
C VAL A 143 1.20 -2.45 1.04
N ALA A 144 0.88 -1.86 -0.10
CA ALA A 144 -0.49 -1.45 -0.43
C ALA A 144 -1.49 -2.63 -0.40
N PHE A 145 -1.10 -3.79 -0.92
CA PHE A 145 -1.91 -5.01 -0.85
C PHE A 145 -2.16 -5.44 0.61
N LEU A 146 -1.10 -5.52 1.42
CA LEU A 146 -1.20 -5.98 2.80
C LEU A 146 -2.00 -5.02 3.69
N ASP A 147 -1.84 -3.72 3.50
CA ASP A 147 -2.64 -2.71 4.19
C ASP A 147 -4.12 -2.82 3.83
N THR A 148 -4.42 -3.14 2.57
CA THR A 148 -5.79 -3.40 2.11
C THR A 148 -6.37 -4.64 2.78
N VAL A 149 -5.60 -5.72 2.94
CA VAL A 149 -6.02 -6.91 3.69
C VAL A 149 -6.32 -6.56 5.15
N VAL A 150 -5.49 -5.74 5.80
CA VAL A 150 -5.70 -5.31 7.19
C VAL A 150 -6.97 -4.46 7.32
N CYS A 151 -7.17 -3.54 6.38
CA CYS A 151 -8.34 -2.67 6.34
C CYS A 151 -9.64 -3.48 6.16
N GLU A 152 -9.70 -4.36 5.17
CA GLU A 152 -10.85 -5.22 4.91
C GLU A 152 -11.18 -6.14 6.10
N LYS A 153 -10.16 -6.71 6.75
CA LYS A 153 -10.36 -7.51 7.96
C LYS A 153 -10.98 -6.69 9.10
N SER A 154 -10.55 -5.45 9.27
CA SER A 154 -11.11 -4.54 10.28
C SER A 154 -12.56 -4.18 9.95
N ARG A 155 -12.87 -3.93 8.67
CA ARG A 155 -14.22 -3.66 8.18
C ARG A 155 -15.18 -4.81 8.43
N LEU A 156 -14.76 -6.04 8.12
CA LEU A 156 -15.56 -7.25 8.37
C LEU A 156 -15.83 -7.45 9.86
N LYS A 157 -14.82 -7.27 10.73
CA LYS A 157 -15.00 -7.35 12.18
C LYS A 157 -15.97 -6.29 12.71
N LYS A 158 -15.92 -5.07 12.19
CA LYS A 158 -16.86 -4.00 12.54
C LYS A 158 -18.29 -4.38 12.14
N LYS A 159 -18.48 -4.88 10.92
CA LYS A 159 -19.79 -5.34 10.44
C LYS A 159 -20.34 -6.49 11.30
N GLU A 160 -19.51 -7.47 11.62
CA GLU A 160 -19.89 -8.59 12.48
C GLU A 160 -20.26 -8.14 13.91
N SER A 161 -19.51 -7.20 14.48
CA SER A 161 -19.82 -6.66 15.80
C SER A 161 -21.10 -5.81 15.79
N GLU A 162 -21.35 -5.08 14.71
CA GLU A 162 -22.60 -4.35 14.51
C GLU A 162 -23.79 -5.31 14.40
N GLU A 163 -23.70 -6.39 13.61
CA GLU A 163 -24.74 -7.41 13.46
C GLU A 163 -25.10 -8.10 14.78
N LYS A 164 -24.11 -8.27 15.67
CA LYS A 164 -24.29 -8.89 16.99
C LYS A 164 -24.78 -7.92 18.08
N GLN A 165 -24.87 -6.62 17.80
CA GLN A 165 -25.35 -5.66 18.80
C GLN A 165 -26.86 -5.83 19.04
N SER A 166 -27.26 -5.80 20.32
CA SER A 166 -28.67 -5.79 20.69
C SER A 166 -29.35 -4.53 20.16
N PHE A 167 -30.68 -4.57 20.03
CA PHE A 167 -31.48 -3.41 19.63
C PHE A 167 -31.18 -2.19 20.51
N VAL A 168 -31.08 -2.37 21.83
CA VAL A 168 -30.75 -1.29 22.77
C VAL A 168 -29.32 -0.78 22.57
N ALA A 169 -28.34 -1.64 22.27
CA ALA A 169 -26.99 -1.19 21.97
C ALA A 169 -26.91 -0.42 20.65
N ARG A 170 -27.77 -0.74 19.67
CA ARG A 170 -27.78 -0.09 18.36
C ARG A 170 -28.58 1.22 18.34
N TYR A 171 -29.73 1.26 19.02
CA TYR A 171 -30.68 2.37 18.96
C TYR A 171 -30.91 3.08 20.30
N GLY A 172 -30.30 2.62 21.38
CA GLY A 172 -30.29 3.34 22.65
C GLY A 172 -29.39 4.57 22.62
N PHE A 173 -29.37 5.34 23.71
CA PHE A 173 -28.61 6.59 23.83
C PHE A 173 -27.12 6.42 23.50
N GLU A 174 -26.49 5.34 24.00
CA GLU A 174 -25.10 4.98 23.68
C GLU A 174 -24.85 4.63 22.21
N GLY A 175 -25.87 4.12 21.52
CA GLY A 175 -25.84 3.90 20.07
C GLY A 175 -25.92 5.22 19.30
N TRP A 176 -26.80 6.10 19.74
CA TRP A 176 -26.97 7.45 19.18
C TRP A 176 -25.72 8.33 19.35
N LEU A 177 -25.06 8.28 20.53
CA LEU A 177 -23.80 8.98 20.75
C LEU A 177 -22.68 8.49 19.83
N ARG A 178 -22.56 7.17 19.62
CA ARG A 178 -21.60 6.60 18.65
C ARG A 178 -21.92 6.99 17.21
N TYR A 179 -23.19 7.13 16.86
CA TYR A 179 -23.60 7.60 15.54
C TYR A 179 -23.21 9.06 15.32
N LEU A 180 -23.40 9.93 16.33
CA LEU A 180 -22.95 11.31 16.27
C LEU A 180 -21.43 11.43 16.14
N ASP A 181 -20.69 10.65 16.92
CA ASP A 181 -19.22 10.64 16.87
C ASP A 181 -18.72 10.23 15.46
N GLN A 182 -19.33 9.21 14.86
CA GLN A 182 -19.05 8.82 13.47
C GLN A 182 -19.41 9.92 12.46
N TRP A 183 -20.49 10.67 12.70
CA TRP A 183 -20.87 11.77 11.82
C TRP A 183 -19.86 12.92 11.88
N THR A 184 -19.31 13.22 13.06
CA THR A 184 -18.26 14.24 13.24
C THR A 184 -16.88 13.80 12.78
N ALA A 185 -16.58 12.49 12.82
CA ALA A 185 -15.29 11.93 12.40
C ALA A 185 -15.12 11.84 10.88
N GLY A 186 -16.15 12.17 10.10
CA GLY A 186 -16.18 11.98 8.65
C GLY A 186 -16.45 10.52 8.25
N PRO A 187 -16.70 10.24 6.95
CA PRO A 187 -16.90 8.87 6.49
C PRO A 187 -15.68 8.02 6.89
N ALA A 188 -15.94 6.82 7.44
CA ALA A 188 -14.88 5.87 7.75
C ALA A 188 -13.97 5.75 6.53
N SER A 189 -12.68 6.01 6.71
CA SER A 189 -11.74 6.06 5.60
C SER A 189 -11.87 4.78 4.77
N GLU A 190 -12.27 4.95 3.52
CA GLU A 190 -12.37 3.84 2.57
C GLU A 190 -11.00 3.17 2.48
N CYS A 191 -10.97 1.85 2.40
CA CYS A 191 -9.72 1.13 2.24
C CYS A 191 -8.99 1.66 0.99
N PRO A 192 -7.67 1.86 1.05
CA PRO A 192 -6.91 2.56 0.00
C PRO A 192 -6.92 1.81 -1.36
N ALA A 193 -7.28 0.53 -1.35
CA ALA A 193 -7.44 -0.29 -2.54
C ALA A 193 -8.57 -1.30 -2.38
N VAL A 194 -8.89 -1.99 -3.48
CA VAL A 194 -9.92 -3.05 -3.52
C VAL A 194 -9.28 -4.38 -3.93
N ILE A 195 -9.65 -5.46 -3.24
CA ILE A 195 -9.26 -6.82 -3.59
C ILE A 195 -10.45 -7.50 -4.28
N VAL A 196 -10.27 -7.86 -5.54
CA VAL A 196 -11.20 -8.65 -6.35
C VAL A 196 -10.73 -10.10 -6.30
N ARG A 197 -11.61 -10.99 -5.81
CA ARG A 197 -11.32 -12.41 -5.63
C ARG A 197 -11.81 -13.23 -6.82
#